data_AF-A0A1C3NTQ3-F1
#
_entry.id   AF-A0A1C3NTQ3-F1
#
_cell.length_a   1.000
_cell.length_b   1.000
_cell.length_c   1.000
_cell.angle_alpha   90.00
_cell.angle_beta   90.00
_cell.angle_gamma   90.00
#
_symmetry.space_group_name_H-M   'P 1'
#
loop_
_entity.id
_entity.type
_entity.pdbx_description
1 polymer ?
#
loop_
_entity_poly.entity_id
_entity_poly.type
_entity_poly.pdbx_seq_one_letter_code
_entity_poly.pdbx_strand_id
1 'polypeptide(L)' 'MRGLKRLRSAQVIGSGHAFVQNIRRGHYEISADAEPDPRLSAAFTELTLAV' A
#
# COMPACT_ATOMS: atom_id res chain seq x y z
N MET A 1 -8.32 6.58 27.60
CA MET A 1 -7.81 5.56 26.65
C MET A 1 -8.27 5.69 25.18
N ARG A 2 -9.24 6.54 24.81
CA ARG A 2 -9.61 6.77 23.38
C ARG A 2 -8.46 7.36 22.53
N GLY A 3 -7.56 8.14 23.13
CA GLY A 3 -6.42 8.75 22.44
C GLY A 3 -5.45 7.75 21.81
N LEU A 4 -5.07 6.68 22.53
CA LEU A 4 -4.18 5.64 22.02
C LEU A 4 -4.80 4.86 20.85
N LYS A 5 -6.10 4.58 20.91
CA LYS A 5 -6.82 3.95 19.78
C LYS A 5 -6.83 4.86 18.55
N ARG A 6 -7.07 6.17 18.71
CA ARG A 6 -7.01 7.15 17.61
C ARG A 6 -5.62 7.26 17.01
N LEU A 7 -4.57 7.28 17.83
CA LEU A 7 -3.19 7.32 17.36
C LEU A 7 -2.86 6.08 16.53
N ARG A 8 -3.27 4.89 16.99
CA ARG A 8 -3.09 3.64 16.24
C ARG A 8 -3.85 3.66 14.92
N SER A 9 -5.10 4.10 14.91
CA SER A 9 -5.89 4.22 13.67
C SER A 9 -5.27 5.21 12.69
N ALA A 10 -4.81 6.37 13.17
CA ALA A 10 -4.14 7.36 12.34
C ALA A 10 -2.84 6.82 11.74
N GLN A 11 -2.06 6.07 12.52
CA GLN A 11 -0.84 5.42 12.05
C GLN A 11 -1.15 4.38 10.96
N VAL A 12 -2.14 3.50 11.17
CA VAL A 12 -2.52 2.47 10.19
C VAL A 12 -2.98 3.11 8.88
N ILE A 13 -3.84 4.11 8.95
CA ILE A 13 -4.33 4.83 7.77
C ILE A 13 -3.18 5.53 7.04
N GLY A 14 -2.30 6.21 7.78
CA GLY A 14 -1.15 6.90 7.23
C GLY A 14 -0.18 5.97 6.50
N SER A 15 0.16 4.84 7.12
CA SER A 15 1.02 3.82 6.51
C SER A 15 0.39 3.21 5.26
N GLY A 16 -0.92 2.88 5.31
CA GLY A 16 -1.64 2.36 4.15
C GLY A 16 -1.68 3.35 2.99
N HIS A 17 -1.93 4.63 3.27
CA HIS A 17 -1.91 5.68 2.24
C HIS A 17 -0.51 5.83 1.63
N ALA A 18 0.54 5.88 2.45
CA ALA A 18 1.92 5.97 1.97
C ALA A 18 2.29 4.77 1.08
N PHE A 19 1.87 3.56 1.46
CA PHE A 19 2.11 2.34 0.69
C PHE A 19 1.47 2.41 -0.70
N VAL A 20 0.18 2.75 -0.80
CA VAL A 20 -0.53 2.92 -2.08
C VAL A 20 0.16 3.96 -2.97
N GLN A 21 0.57 5.08 -2.40
CA GLN A 21 1.24 6.14 -3.16
C GLN A 21 2.63 5.72 -3.66
N ASN A 22 3.37 4.92 -2.90
CA ASN A 22 4.67 4.40 -3.31
C ASN A 22 4.55 3.36 -4.43
N ILE A 23 3.50 2.51 -4.43
CA ILE A 23 3.20 1.61 -5.55
C ILE A 23 2.94 2.41 -6.83
N ARG A 24 2.07 3.43 -6.76
CA ARG A 24 1.74 4.26 -7.94
C ARG A 24 2.98 4.97 -8.51
N ARG A 25 3.96 5.30 -7.67
CA ARG A 25 5.23 5.90 -8.08
C ARG A 25 6.28 4.89 -8.55
N GLY A 26 6.01 3.59 -8.45
CA GLY A 26 6.96 2.54 -8.82
C GLY A 26 8.14 2.42 -7.85
N HIS A 27 7.93 2.73 -6.56
CA HIS A 27 8.98 2.62 -5.54
C HIS A 27 9.15 1.20 -4.96
N TYR A 28 8.39 0.23 -5.47
CA TYR A 28 8.49 -1.16 -5.08
C TYR A 28 8.65 -2.03 -6.31
N GLU A 29 9.31 -3.17 -6.13
CA GLU A 29 9.45 -4.20 -7.16
C GLU A 29 8.14 -4.93 -7.43
N ILE A 30 7.21 -4.90 -6.47
CA ILE A 30 5.86 -5.42 -6.66
C ILE A 30 5.18 -4.66 -7.81
N SER A 31 4.74 -5.40 -8.82
CA SER A 31 4.20 -4.86 -10.07
C SER A 31 5.13 -3.95 -10.86
N ALA A 32 6.44 -4.20 -10.77
CA ALA A 32 7.43 -3.55 -11.63
C ALA A 32 7.14 -3.75 -13.12
N ASP A 33 6.61 -4.92 -13.50
CA ASP A 33 6.26 -5.28 -14.88
C ASP A 33 4.87 -4.77 -15.33
N ALA A 34 4.09 -4.19 -14.42
CA ALA A 34 2.77 -3.65 -14.75
C ALA A 34 2.87 -2.22 -15.32
N GLU A 35 2.06 -1.96 -16.36
CA GLU A 35 1.82 -0.60 -16.83
C GLU A 35 1.30 0.29 -15.68
N PRO A 36 1.55 1.62 -15.72
CA PRO A 36 1.19 2.52 -14.63
C PRO A 36 -0.29 2.52 -14.25
N ASP A 37 -1.19 2.22 -15.19
CA ASP A 37 -2.64 2.23 -15.01
C ASP A 37 -3.14 1.04 -14.17
N PRO A 38 -2.77 -0.24 -14.47
CA PRO A 38 -3.12 -1.38 -13.61
C PRO A 38 -2.17 -1.61 -12.42
N ARG A 39 -1.07 -0.84 -12.27
CA ARG A 39 0.01 -1.12 -11.30
C ARG A 39 -0.47 -1.35 -9.86
N LEU A 40 -1.48 -0.61 -9.41
CA LEU A 40 -2.01 -0.80 -8.06
C LEU A 40 -2.76 -2.13 -7.91
N SER A 41 -3.58 -2.48 -8.90
CA SER A 41 -4.35 -3.73 -8.90
C SER A 41 -3.42 -4.93 -8.95
N ALA A 42 -2.43 -4.90 -9.86
CA ALA A 42 -1.41 -5.93 -9.96
C ALA A 42 -0.66 -6.11 -8.63
N ALA A 43 -0.35 -5.00 -7.94
CA ALA A 43 0.46 -5.06 -6.72
C ALA A 43 -0.29 -5.76 -5.59
N PHE A 44 -1.60 -5.53 -5.47
CA PHE A 44 -2.43 -6.25 -4.51
C PHE A 44 -2.63 -7.72 -4.88
N THR A 45 -2.71 -8.05 -6.17
CA THR A 45 -2.75 -9.45 -6.63
C THR A 45 -1.44 -10.17 -6.28
N GLU A 46 -0.29 -9.61 -6.60
CA GLU A 46 1.02 -10.16 -6.26
C GLU A 46 1.21 -10.28 -4.74
N LEU A 47 0.78 -9.26 -3.98
CA LEU A 47 0.88 -9.30 -2.52
C LEU A 47 0.06 -10.45 -1.94
N THR A 48 -1.16 -10.66 -2.45
CA THR A 48 -2.03 -11.78 -2.02
C THR A 48 -1.40 -13.15 -2.26
N LEU A 49 -0.51 -13.28 -3.23
CA LEU A 49 0.23 -14.53 -3.49
C LEU A 49 1.47 -14.68 -2.61
N ALA A 50 1.99 -13.57 -2.06
CA ALA A 50 3.22 -13.53 -1.29
C ALA A 50 3.02 -13.68 0.22
N VAL A 51 1.81 -13.41 0.74
CA VAL A 51 1.45 -13.56 2.17
C VAL A 51 0.38 -14.63 2.38
#